data_AF-A0A934AXJ9-F1
#
_entry.id   AF-A0A934AXJ9-F1
#
_cell.length_a   1.000
_cell.length_b   1.000
_cell.length_c   1.000
_cell.angle_alpha   90.00
_cell.angle_beta   90.00
_cell.angle_gamma   90.00
#
_symmetry.space_group_name_H-M   'P 1'
#
loop_
_entity.id
_entity.type
_entity.pdbx_description
1 polymer ?
#
loop_
_entity_poly.entity_id
_entity_poly.type
_entity_poly.pdbx_seq_one_letter_code
_entity_poly.pdbx_strand_id
1 'polypeptide(L)'
;MDYKNLTIIDKPVQEVDLSIFKELKANDILFIDSSHVIKIGSDLNAILFSILPVLESGVCIHFHDIRYPFQYPESLIMQGIYWNEAYLLRAFLQYNDSFKIIFWLNYLLNRRLSEITGLLSFLPLDRWAKRFNNNRQDFTEAGGSIYITKK
;
A
#
# COMPACT_ATOMS: atom_id res chain seq x y z
N MET A 1 -17.26 3.05 -17.54
CA MET A 1 -16.07 2.20 -17.32
C MET A 1 -15.96 1.25 -18.49
N ASP A 2 -14.76 1.00 -19.00
CA ASP A 2 -14.54 0.07 -20.10
C ASP A 2 -14.39 -1.36 -19.56
N TYR A 3 -15.53 -2.04 -19.37
CA TYR A 3 -15.58 -3.39 -18.80
C TYR A 3 -15.00 -4.47 -19.73
N LYS A 4 -14.68 -4.13 -20.99
CA LYS A 4 -14.19 -5.12 -21.96
C LYS A 4 -12.79 -5.64 -21.66
N ASN A 5 -12.01 -4.87 -20.90
CA ASN A 5 -10.64 -5.20 -20.51
C ASN A 5 -10.54 -5.54 -19.01
N LEU A 6 -11.66 -5.93 -18.39
CA LEU A 6 -11.72 -6.29 -16.97
C LEU A 6 -11.84 -7.80 -16.82
N THR A 7 -10.88 -8.40 -16.14
CA THR A 7 -10.98 -9.78 -15.66
C THR A 7 -11.22 -9.75 -14.16
N ILE A 8 -12.27 -10.43 -13.70
CA ILE A 8 -12.58 -10.60 -12.27
C ILE A 8 -12.32 -12.06 -11.93
N ILE A 9 -11.52 -12.28 -10.90
CA ILE A 9 -11.26 -13.60 -10.34
C ILE A 9 -11.92 -13.63 -8.96
N ASP A 10 -13.10 -14.23 -8.89
CA ASP A 10 -13.89 -14.32 -7.66
C ASP A 10 -13.40 -15.49 -6.79
N LYS A 11 -12.21 -15.33 -6.22
CA LYS A 11 -11.56 -16.31 -5.33
C LYS A 11 -10.77 -15.59 -4.24
N PRO A 12 -10.61 -16.22 -3.06
CA PRO A 12 -9.59 -15.78 -2.11
C PRO A 12 -8.22 -15.77 -2.79
N VAL A 13 -7.40 -14.74 -2.52
CA VAL A 13 -6.08 -14.60 -3.16
C VAL A 13 -5.16 -15.80 -2.90
N GLN A 14 -5.39 -16.50 -1.79
CA GLN A 14 -4.69 -17.72 -1.39
C GLN A 14 -4.91 -18.90 -2.37
N GLU A 15 -6.00 -18.86 -3.14
CA GLU A 15 -6.38 -19.90 -4.11
C GLU A 15 -6.11 -19.48 -5.56
N VAL A 16 -5.62 -18.25 -5.77
CA VAL A 16 -5.29 -17.73 -7.10
C VAL A 16 -3.94 -18.30 -7.54
N ASP A 17 -3.89 -18.81 -8.77
CA ASP A 17 -2.67 -19.38 -9.32
C ASP A 17 -1.57 -18.31 -9.45
N LEU A 18 -0.35 -18.65 -9.01
CA LEU A 18 0.77 -17.73 -9.01
C LEU A 18 1.19 -17.27 -10.40
N SER A 19 0.82 -18.01 -11.46
CA SER A 19 1.07 -17.63 -12.86
C SER A 19 0.54 -16.24 -13.20
N ILE A 20 -0.63 -15.86 -12.67
CA ILE A 20 -1.23 -14.53 -12.90
C ILE A 20 -0.31 -13.42 -12.39
N PHE A 21 0.34 -13.61 -11.23
CA PHE A 21 1.26 -12.61 -10.69
C PHE A 21 2.59 -12.57 -11.45
N LYS A 22 3.01 -13.68 -12.09
CA LYS A 22 4.20 -13.73 -12.95
C LYS A 22 4.01 -13.03 -14.29
N GLU A 23 2.77 -12.77 -14.68
CA GLU A 23 2.46 -11.97 -15.87
C GLU A 23 2.85 -10.51 -15.70
N LEU A 24 2.80 -9.98 -14.45
CA LEU A 24 3.21 -8.61 -14.14
C LEU A 24 4.68 -8.37 -14.47
N LYS A 25 4.95 -7.29 -15.22
CA LYS A 25 6.28 -6.86 -15.66
C LYS A 25 6.66 -5.53 -15.06
N ALA A 26 7.90 -5.12 -15.34
CA ALA A 26 8.39 -3.82 -14.92
C ALA A 26 7.43 -2.70 -15.35
N ASN A 27 7.12 -1.79 -14.42
CA ASN A 27 6.15 -0.70 -14.53
C ASN A 27 4.67 -1.10 -14.44
N ASP A 28 4.32 -2.38 -14.36
CA ASP A 28 2.97 -2.78 -13.97
C ASP A 28 2.76 -2.56 -12.47
N ILE A 29 1.49 -2.46 -12.06
CA ILE A 29 1.11 -2.17 -10.67
C ILE A 29 0.38 -3.36 -10.07
N LEU A 30 0.90 -3.86 -8.93
CA LEU A 30 0.15 -4.70 -8.02
C LEU A 30 -0.41 -3.83 -6.88
N PHE A 31 -1.73 -3.66 -6.86
CA PHE A 31 -2.44 -2.91 -5.80
C PHE A 31 -2.95 -3.89 -4.73
N ILE A 32 -2.54 -3.68 -3.48
CA ILE A 32 -2.85 -4.57 -2.35
C ILE A 32 -3.79 -3.86 -1.36
N ASP A 33 -5.04 -4.31 -1.38
CA ASP A 33 -6.07 -4.02 -0.38
C ASP A 33 -6.39 -5.29 0.41
N SER A 34 -5.48 -5.63 1.33
CA SER A 34 -5.55 -6.86 2.12
C SER A 34 -6.47 -6.70 3.34
N SER A 35 -6.64 -7.79 4.09
CA SER A 35 -7.31 -7.76 5.38
C SER A 35 -6.58 -6.96 6.47
N HIS A 36 -5.35 -6.46 6.22
CA HIS A 36 -4.44 -5.76 7.16
C HIS A 36 -3.96 -6.57 8.37
N VAL A 37 -4.37 -7.82 8.47
CA VAL A 37 -4.13 -8.65 9.65
C VAL A 37 -3.41 -9.93 9.26
N ILE A 38 -2.16 -10.05 9.67
CA ILE A 38 -1.44 -11.32 9.69
C ILE A 38 -2.05 -12.22 10.77
N LYS A 39 -2.49 -13.40 10.33
CA LYS A 39 -2.99 -14.50 11.17
C LYS A 39 -2.89 -15.80 10.38
N ILE A 40 -3.13 -16.95 11.03
CA ILE A 40 -3.13 -18.25 10.37
C ILE A 40 -4.04 -18.20 9.13
N GLY A 41 -3.49 -18.53 7.96
CA GLY A 41 -4.23 -18.56 6.69
C GLY A 41 -4.64 -17.20 6.10
N SER A 42 -4.20 -16.07 6.67
CA SER A 42 -4.49 -14.74 6.12
C SER A 42 -3.99 -14.57 4.69
N ASP A 43 -4.69 -13.74 3.93
CA ASP A 43 -4.28 -13.25 2.61
C ASP A 43 -2.89 -12.61 2.65
N LEU A 44 -2.57 -11.88 3.72
CA LEU A 44 -1.27 -11.26 3.89
C LEU A 44 -0.11 -12.27 3.97
N ASN A 45 -0.33 -13.48 4.49
CA ASN A 45 0.67 -14.55 4.40
C ASN A 45 0.95 -14.93 2.95
N ALA A 46 -0.11 -15.14 2.16
CA ALA A 46 0.02 -15.52 0.75
C ALA A 46 0.71 -14.42 -0.05
N ILE A 47 0.36 -13.16 0.22
CA ILE A 47 0.97 -12.00 -0.40
C ILE A 47 2.47 -11.97 -0.12
N LEU A 48 2.87 -11.95 1.15
CA LEU A 48 4.28 -11.77 1.52
C LEU A 48 5.16 -12.98 1.21
N PHE A 49 4.65 -14.20 1.42
CA PHE A 49 5.47 -15.41 1.35
C PHE A 49 5.40 -16.15 0.00
N SER A 50 4.35 -15.92 -0.79
CA SER A 50 4.16 -16.63 -2.06
C SER A 50 4.11 -15.68 -3.25
N ILE A 51 3.39 -14.56 -3.16
CA ILE A 51 3.19 -13.64 -4.29
C ILE A 51 4.40 -12.73 -4.48
N LEU A 52 4.82 -11.96 -3.46
CA LEU A 52 5.95 -11.04 -3.60
C LEU A 52 7.22 -11.71 -4.14
N PRO A 53 7.60 -12.94 -3.72
CA PRO A 53 8.80 -13.60 -4.24
C PRO A 53 8.77 -13.90 -5.74
N VAL A 54 7.59 -14.19 -6.31
CA VAL A 54 7.46 -14.57 -7.74
C VAL A 54 7.33 -13.38 -8.68
N LEU A 55 7.15 -12.16 -8.16
CA LEU A 55 7.10 -10.96 -8.98
C LEU A 55 8.43 -10.68 -9.67
N GLU A 56 8.34 -10.13 -10.88
CA GLU A 56 9.48 -9.62 -11.63
C GLU A 56 10.04 -8.33 -11.00
N SER A 57 11.33 -8.06 -11.23
CA SER A 57 11.93 -6.78 -10.82
C SER A 57 11.26 -5.61 -11.57
N GLY A 58 11.10 -4.49 -10.86
CA GLY A 58 10.46 -3.28 -11.40
C GLY A 58 8.93 -3.27 -11.39
N VAL A 59 8.25 -4.35 -10.95
CA VAL A 59 6.81 -4.29 -10.63
C VAL A 59 6.61 -3.29 -9.48
N CYS A 60 5.65 -2.39 -9.63
CA CYS A 60 5.28 -1.40 -8.63
C CYS A 60 4.26 -2.00 -7.66
N ILE A 61 4.67 -2.25 -6.42
CA ILE A 61 3.85 -2.95 -5.43
C ILE A 61 3.32 -1.92 -4.44
N HIS A 62 2.02 -1.72 -4.41
CA HIS A 62 1.35 -0.74 -3.56
C HIS A 62 0.62 -1.45 -2.42
N PHE A 63 1.03 -1.17 -1.19
CA PHE A 63 0.26 -1.51 0.01
C PHE A 63 -0.54 -0.30 0.47
N HIS A 64 -1.86 -0.45 0.55
CA HIS A 64 -2.72 0.60 1.08
C HIS A 64 -2.71 0.66 2.61
N ASP A 65 -3.19 1.77 3.16
CA ASP A 65 -3.24 2.17 4.56
C ASP A 65 -1.95 2.03 5.41
N ILE A 66 -0.77 1.96 4.77
CA ILE A 66 0.52 2.02 5.45
C ILE A 66 0.96 3.48 5.68
N ARG A 67 0.79 3.95 6.92
CA ARG A 67 1.20 5.29 7.36
C ARG A 67 2.63 5.32 7.88
N TYR A 68 3.32 6.44 7.72
CA TYR A 68 4.63 6.65 8.34
C TYR A 68 4.45 6.89 9.86
N PRO A 69 5.32 6.35 10.74
CA PRO A 69 6.47 5.47 10.50
C PRO A 69 6.15 3.98 10.73
N PHE A 70 5.17 3.45 9.98
CA PHE A 70 4.57 2.12 10.14
C PHE A 70 3.72 1.96 11.41
N GLN A 71 2.87 2.96 11.68
CA GLN A 71 1.99 2.97 12.85
C GLN A 71 0.54 3.22 12.45
N TYR A 72 -0.38 2.57 13.16
CA TYR A 72 -1.81 2.82 13.02
C TYR A 72 -2.29 3.84 14.06
N PRO A 73 -3.29 4.68 13.71
CA PRO A 73 -3.85 5.66 14.62
C PRO A 73 -4.57 4.99 15.79
N GLU A 74 -4.47 5.62 16.97
CA GLU A 74 -5.11 5.15 18.21
C GLU A 74 -6.62 4.97 18.06
N SER A 75 -7.27 5.81 17.25
CA SER A 75 -8.72 5.73 16.99
C SER A 75 -9.16 4.38 16.45
N LEU A 76 -8.36 3.71 15.61
CA LEU A 76 -8.66 2.37 15.11
C LEU A 76 -8.62 1.34 16.25
N ILE A 77 -7.62 1.44 17.13
CA ILE A 77 -7.47 0.57 18.30
C ILE A 77 -8.67 0.74 19.23
N MET A 78 -9.08 1.99 19.49
CA MET A 78 -10.24 2.30 20.32
C MET A 78 -11.57 1.78 19.72
N GLN A 79 -11.61 1.57 18.40
CA GLN A 79 -12.74 0.95 17.69
C GLN A 79 -12.63 -0.58 17.62
N GLY A 80 -11.60 -1.19 18.22
CA GLY A 80 -11.37 -2.64 18.17
C GLY A 80 -10.76 -3.13 16.86
N ILE A 81 -10.18 -2.24 16.05
CA ILE A 81 -9.49 -2.57 14.80
C ILE A 81 -7.99 -2.70 15.09
N TYR A 82 -7.48 -3.93 15.00
CA TYR A 82 -6.10 -4.28 15.35
C TYR A 82 -5.29 -4.73 14.14
N TRP A 83 -5.08 -3.79 13.21
CA TRP A 83 -4.22 -4.01 12.05
C TRP A 83 -2.76 -4.17 12.47
N ASN A 84 -2.04 -5.04 11.77
CA ASN A 84 -0.63 -5.33 12.05
C ASN A 84 0.24 -5.47 10.79
N GLU A 85 -0.34 -5.28 9.60
CA GLU A 85 0.38 -5.30 8.32
C GLU A 85 1.55 -4.32 8.29
N ALA A 86 1.37 -3.09 8.76
CA ALA A 86 2.44 -2.09 8.79
C ALA A 86 3.68 -2.54 9.57
N TYR A 87 3.50 -3.22 10.71
CA TYR A 87 4.61 -3.73 11.52
C TYR A 87 5.36 -4.83 10.80
N LEU A 88 4.62 -5.73 10.14
CA LEU A 88 5.21 -6.83 9.39
C LEU A 88 5.95 -6.30 8.15
N LEU A 89 5.36 -5.34 7.44
CA LEU A 89 6.01 -4.71 6.29
C LEU A 89 7.27 -3.94 6.71
N ARG A 90 7.24 -3.25 7.87
CA ARG A 90 8.43 -2.64 8.44
C ARG A 90 9.52 -3.67 8.68
N ALA A 91 9.20 -4.78 9.35
CA ALA A 91 10.17 -5.85 9.62
C ALA A 91 10.70 -6.46 8.31
N PHE A 92 9.82 -6.70 7.34
CA PHE A 92 10.16 -7.20 6.02
C PHE A 92 11.10 -6.26 5.26
N LEU A 93 11.03 -4.93 5.46
CA LEU A 93 11.89 -3.96 4.78
C LEU A 93 13.18 -3.64 5.56
N GLN A 94 13.20 -3.78 6.89
CA GLN A 94 14.26 -3.26 7.76
C GLN A 94 15.65 -3.87 7.50
N TYR A 95 15.72 -5.04 6.86
CA TYR A 95 16.97 -5.72 6.50
C TYR A 95 16.88 -6.42 5.16
N ASN A 96 16.13 -5.84 4.22
CA ASN A 96 15.82 -6.48 2.96
C ASN A 96 16.57 -5.86 1.80
N ASP A 97 17.43 -6.68 1.22
CA ASP A 97 18.29 -6.27 0.11
C ASP A 97 17.60 -6.47 -1.24
N SER A 98 16.54 -7.28 -1.29
CA SER A 98 15.78 -7.61 -2.50
C SER A 98 14.66 -6.62 -2.79
N PHE A 99 14.18 -5.86 -1.80
CA PHE A 99 13.10 -4.90 -1.97
C PHE A 99 13.53 -3.50 -1.52
N LYS A 100 12.89 -2.47 -2.08
CA LYS A 100 13.10 -1.08 -1.66
C LYS A 100 11.81 -0.28 -1.75
N ILE A 101 11.68 0.73 -0.90
CA ILE A 101 10.65 1.74 -1.02
C ILE A 101 11.00 2.63 -2.21
N ILE A 102 10.03 2.85 -3.11
CA ILE A 102 10.18 3.74 -4.26
C ILE A 102 9.35 5.01 -4.11
N PHE A 103 8.24 4.96 -3.37
CA PHE A 103 7.41 6.13 -3.09
C PHE A 103 6.61 5.94 -1.81
N TRP A 104 6.47 7.00 -1.02
CA TRP A 104 5.66 7.01 0.19
C TRP A 104 5.12 8.41 0.47
N LEU A 105 3.92 8.70 -0.02
CA LEU A 105 3.34 10.05 0.05
C LEU A 105 3.17 10.53 1.50
N ASN A 106 2.68 9.65 2.38
CA ASN A 106 2.48 10.00 3.79
C ASN A 106 3.81 10.37 4.48
N TYR A 107 4.92 9.69 4.17
CA TYR A 107 6.25 10.11 4.63
C TYR A 107 6.62 11.50 4.12
N LEU A 108 6.43 11.77 2.83
CA LEU A 108 6.78 13.06 2.23
C LEU A 108 5.96 14.20 2.84
N LEU A 109 4.66 14.01 3.05
CA LEU A 109 3.80 14.98 3.72
C LEU A 109 4.25 15.26 5.16
N ASN A 110 4.64 14.23 5.92
CA ASN A 110 5.02 14.37 7.32
C ASN A 110 6.47 14.86 7.54
N ARG A 111 7.39 14.59 6.60
CA ARG A 111 8.84 14.80 6.81
C ARG A 111 9.52 15.68 5.77
N ARG A 112 8.83 15.98 4.65
CA ARG A 112 9.39 16.63 3.45
C ARG A 112 8.37 17.56 2.77
N LEU A 113 7.41 18.11 3.52
CA LEU A 113 6.30 18.89 2.95
C LEU A 113 6.75 20.03 2.03
N SER A 114 7.81 20.75 2.41
CA SER A 114 8.39 21.84 1.61
C SER A 114 8.89 21.38 0.24
N GLU A 115 9.36 20.14 0.11
CA GLU A 115 9.88 19.58 -1.15
C GLU A 115 8.76 19.22 -2.12
N ILE A 116 7.58 18.90 -1.61
CA ILE A 116 6.43 18.46 -2.42
C ILE A 116 5.33 19.52 -2.53
N THR A 117 5.47 20.69 -1.89
CA THR A 117 4.43 21.73 -1.88
C THR A 117 4.01 22.14 -3.30
N GLY A 118 4.97 22.28 -4.22
CA GLY A 118 4.67 22.57 -5.62
C GLY A 118 3.98 21.41 -6.36
N LEU A 119 4.23 20.16 -5.99
CA LEU A 119 3.53 19.00 -6.57
C LEU A 119 2.10 18.91 -6.07
N LEU A 120 1.88 19.20 -4.78
CA LEU A 120 0.56 19.18 -4.16
C LEU A 120 -0.42 20.13 -4.85
N SER A 121 0.05 21.26 -5.40
CA SER A 121 -0.84 22.18 -6.15
C SER A 121 -1.38 21.61 -7.47
N PHE A 122 -0.78 20.55 -8.01
CA PHE A 122 -1.28 19.88 -9.23
C PHE A 122 -2.21 18.70 -8.91
N LEU A 123 -2.30 18.29 -7.64
CA LEU A 123 -3.19 17.21 -7.23
C LEU A 123 -4.59 17.77 -6.94
N PRO A 124 -5.67 16.99 -7.20
CA PRO A 124 -7.05 17.39 -6.90
C PRO A 124 -7.33 17.27 -5.38
N LEU A 125 -6.60 18.04 -4.58
CA LEU A 125 -6.62 17.99 -3.12
C LEU A 125 -7.92 18.58 -2.53
N ASP A 126 -8.63 19.40 -3.30
CA ASP A 126 -9.94 19.96 -2.95
C ASP A 126 -10.99 18.86 -2.69
N ARG A 127 -10.95 17.78 -3.48
CA ARG A 127 -11.81 16.59 -3.26
C ARG A 127 -11.40 15.79 -2.04
N TRP A 128 -10.08 15.70 -1.79
CA TRP A 128 -9.53 14.97 -0.65
C TRP A 128 -9.79 15.69 0.69
N ALA A 129 -9.56 17.00 0.75
CA ALA A 129 -9.76 17.82 1.96
C ALA A 129 -11.23 17.85 2.41
N LYS A 130 -12.17 17.86 1.45
CA LYS A 130 -13.61 17.74 1.73
C LYS A 130 -14.01 16.37 2.26
N ARG A 131 -13.36 15.29 1.80
CA ARG A 131 -13.74 13.90 2.13
C ARG A 131 -13.10 13.38 3.42
N PHE A 132 -11.89 13.83 3.75
CA PHE A 132 -11.12 13.25 4.85
C PHE A 132 -10.73 14.23 5.96
N ASN A 133 -10.73 15.55 5.71
CA ASN A 133 -10.14 16.50 6.65
C ASN A 133 -11.08 17.60 7.16
N ASN A 134 -12.39 17.54 6.93
CA ASN A 134 -13.34 18.56 7.41
C ASN A 134 -12.87 20.01 7.13
N ASN A 135 -12.35 20.28 5.93
CA ASN A 135 -11.75 21.56 5.51
C ASN A 135 -10.44 21.99 6.22
N ARG A 136 -9.78 21.09 6.99
CA ARG A 136 -8.42 21.32 7.48
C ARG A 136 -7.39 20.96 6.40
N GLN A 137 -6.34 21.76 6.26
CA GLN A 137 -5.15 21.41 5.48
C GLN A 137 -4.21 20.47 6.28
N ASP A 138 -4.77 19.50 6.98
CA ASP A 138 -4.01 18.51 7.75
C ASP A 138 -3.99 17.17 7.00
N PHE A 139 -3.02 17.00 6.13
CA PHE A 139 -2.88 15.80 5.30
C PHE A 139 -2.14 14.67 6.03
N THR A 140 -1.84 14.81 7.33
CA THR A 140 -1.08 13.79 8.07
C THR A 140 -1.87 12.49 8.23
N GLU A 141 -3.20 12.58 8.32
CA GLU A 141 -4.13 11.45 8.32
C GLU A 141 -4.48 10.93 6.93
N ALA A 142 -4.24 11.73 5.89
CA ALA A 142 -4.57 11.42 4.51
C ALA A 142 -3.65 10.32 3.96
N GLY A 143 -4.25 9.20 3.55
CA GLY A 143 -3.69 8.16 2.68
C GLY A 143 -2.37 7.56 3.16
N GLY A 144 -2.44 6.58 4.07
CA GLY A 144 -1.33 5.66 4.27
C GLY A 144 -1.16 4.85 2.99
N SER A 145 -0.10 5.03 2.23
CA SER A 145 0.14 4.23 1.04
C SER A 145 1.62 4.22 0.75
N ILE A 146 2.18 3.03 0.71
CA ILE A 146 3.59 2.81 0.46
C ILE A 146 3.74 2.00 -0.82
N TYR A 147 4.69 2.42 -1.65
CA TYR A 147 5.04 1.75 -2.88
C TYR A 147 6.44 1.19 -2.72
N ILE A 148 6.57 -0.11 -2.94
CA ILE A 148 7.84 -0.84 -2.94
C ILE A 148 8.05 -1.49 -4.30
N THR A 149 9.28 -1.89 -4.57
CA THR A 149 9.59 -2.72 -5.73
C THR A 149 10.67 -3.72 -5.37
N LYS A 150 10.69 -4.84 -6.10
CA LYS A 150 11.81 -5.79 -6.09
C LYS A 150 12.95 -5.20 -6.91
N LYS A 151 14.16 -5.21 -6.37
CA LYS A 151 15.38 -4.73 -7.03
C LYS A 151 15.78 -5.65 -8.17
#